data_AF-A0A3C1Y1A9-F1
#
_entry.id   AF-A0A3C1Y1A9-F1
#
_cell.length_a   1.000
_cell.length_b   1.000
_cell.length_c   1.000
_cell.angle_alpha   90.00
_cell.angle_beta   90.00
_cell.angle_gamma   90.00
#
_symmetry.space_group_name_H-M   'P 1'
#
loop_
_entity.id
_entity.type
_entity.pdbx_description
1 polymer ?
#
loop_
_entity_poly.entity_id
_entity_poly.type
_entity_poly.pdbx_seq_one_letter_code
_entity_poly.pdbx_strand_id
1 'polypeptide(L)'
;MLSSLEFPDLWHYAAMAAVVFGAAVAQGVGGVGFAMFAAPVAAMFFPQLAPGPLLTLGGFISLLTALRERAAIDWPAVSYALAGRAVGTLIAIYAMARFAPQALGVLFACMILAAVALSVAGLKFSATPGRVSGAGVASGIMGTMTSVGAPPIAIVLQHAAPPRLRATLGMVLFLGSIFSLAMLALADRYTGYHAGLALSLAPFLLAGFAVSSRLRTLLPPRAVRGVLLVACAMGAVGVLVKSFWVH
;
A
#
# COMPACT_ATOMS: atom_id res chain seq x y z
N MET A 1 12.73 -30.21 11.24
CA MET A 1 11.31 -30.37 10.90
C MET A 1 10.90 -29.14 10.08
N LEU A 2 11.27 -29.16 8.79
CA LEU A 2 10.89 -28.12 7.83
C LEU A 2 9.45 -28.44 7.42
N SER A 3 8.48 -27.75 8.00
CA SER A 3 7.12 -27.78 7.48
C SER A 3 7.18 -27.37 6.02
N SER A 4 6.74 -28.27 5.15
CA SER A 4 6.44 -27.97 3.75
C SER A 4 5.65 -26.68 3.70
N LEU A 5 6.24 -25.63 3.11
CA LEU A 5 5.52 -24.45 2.70
C LEU A 5 4.48 -24.95 1.69
N GLU A 6 3.27 -25.27 2.16
CA GLU A 6 2.13 -25.59 1.30
C GLU A 6 1.82 -24.33 0.50
N PHE A 7 2.42 -24.25 -0.69
CA PHE A 7 2.09 -23.21 -1.63
C PHE A 7 0.65 -23.44 -2.10
N PRO A 8 -0.13 -22.36 -2.26
CA PRO A 8 -1.48 -22.48 -2.79
C PRO A 8 -1.46 -23.11 -4.19
N ASP A 9 -2.58 -23.71 -4.60
CA ASP A 9 -2.70 -24.33 -5.93
C ASP A 9 -2.08 -23.46 -7.02
N LEU A 10 -1.45 -24.08 -8.02
CA LEU A 10 -0.72 -23.35 -9.06
C LEU A 10 -1.54 -22.21 -9.68
N TRP A 11 -2.85 -22.43 -9.85
CA TRP A 11 -3.79 -21.41 -10.36
C TRP A 11 -3.99 -20.24 -9.39
N HIS A 12 -4.13 -20.52 -8.09
CA HIS A 12 -4.21 -19.50 -7.03
C HIS A 12 -2.92 -18.67 -6.98
N TYR A 13 -1.75 -19.32 -7.06
CA TYR A 13 -0.47 -18.62 -7.11
C TYR A 13 -0.33 -17.75 -8.37
N ALA A 14 -0.67 -18.29 -9.54
CA ALA A 14 -0.65 -17.55 -10.79
C ALA A 14 -1.56 -16.32 -10.76
N ALA A 15 -2.74 -16.43 -10.15
CA ALA A 15 -3.66 -15.30 -9.98
C ALA A 15 -3.08 -14.22 -9.04
N MET A 16 -2.46 -14.60 -7.92
CA MET A 16 -1.75 -13.66 -7.05
C MET A 16 -0.61 -12.95 -7.80
N ALA A 17 0.18 -13.70 -8.57
CA ALA A 17 1.27 -13.16 -9.39
C ALA A 17 0.76 -12.15 -10.43
N ALA A 18 -0.37 -12.44 -11.09
CA ALA A 18 -1.01 -11.53 -12.03
C ALA A 18 -1.48 -10.23 -11.35
N VAL A 19 -2.06 -10.33 -10.15
CA VAL A 19 -2.47 -9.14 -9.36
C VAL A 19 -1.26 -8.29 -9.00
N VAL A 20 -0.19 -8.90 -8.47
CA VAL A 20 1.06 -8.20 -8.11
C VAL A 20 1.71 -7.56 -9.33
N PHE A 21 1.76 -8.27 -10.46
CA PHE A 21 2.27 -7.76 -11.73
C PHE A 21 1.47 -6.55 -12.21
N GLY A 22 0.13 -6.67 -12.30
CA GLY A 22 -0.75 -5.58 -12.72
C GLY A 22 -0.66 -4.36 -11.81
N ALA A 23 -0.60 -4.59 -10.49
CA ALA A 23 -0.41 -3.54 -9.49
C ALA A 23 0.94 -2.82 -9.66
N ALA A 24 2.01 -3.55 -9.99
CA ALA A 24 3.33 -2.97 -10.23
C ALA A 24 3.41 -2.16 -11.53
N VAL A 25 2.77 -2.65 -12.61
CA VAL A 25 2.61 -1.89 -13.87
C VAL A 25 1.87 -0.58 -13.60
N ALA A 26 0.73 -0.67 -12.91
CA ALA A 26 -0.09 0.46 -12.50
C ALA A 26 0.69 1.49 -11.69
N GLN A 27 1.47 1.05 -10.70
CA GLN A 27 2.33 1.94 -9.92
C GLN A 27 3.39 2.61 -10.78
N GLY A 28 4.05 1.89 -11.67
CA GLY A 28 5.11 2.46 -12.49
C GLY A 28 4.62 3.49 -13.52
N VAL A 29 3.39 3.34 -14.04
CA VAL A 29 2.78 4.34 -14.95
C VAL A 29 2.18 5.52 -14.17
N GLY A 30 1.42 5.27 -13.11
CA GLY A 30 0.66 6.27 -12.36
C GLY A 30 1.39 6.91 -11.17
N GLY A 31 2.50 6.34 -10.71
CA GLY A 31 3.33 6.82 -9.60
C GLY A 31 2.84 6.46 -8.20
N VAL A 32 1.54 6.17 -8.02
CA VAL A 32 0.92 5.76 -6.75
C VAL A 32 -0.19 4.77 -7.11
N GLY A 33 -0.04 3.47 -6.78
CA GLY A 33 -1.06 2.52 -7.25
C GLY A 33 -0.95 1.06 -6.82
N PHE A 34 0.22 0.58 -6.39
CA PHE A 34 0.39 -0.85 -6.10
C PHE A 34 -0.60 -1.31 -5.02
N ALA A 35 -0.51 -0.74 -3.82
CA ALA A 35 -1.37 -1.14 -2.73
C ALA A 35 -2.84 -0.73 -2.95
N MET A 36 -3.10 0.41 -3.61
CA MET A 36 -4.48 0.84 -3.88
C MET A 36 -5.24 -0.16 -4.75
N PHE A 37 -4.56 -0.83 -5.69
CA PHE A 37 -5.17 -1.88 -6.49
C PHE A 37 -5.07 -3.26 -5.83
N ALA A 38 -3.88 -3.64 -5.34
CA ALA A 38 -3.62 -4.98 -4.84
C ALA A 38 -4.34 -5.28 -3.52
N ALA A 39 -4.48 -4.31 -2.62
CA ALA A 39 -5.05 -4.56 -1.29
C ALA A 39 -6.54 -4.91 -1.30
N PRO A 40 -7.43 -4.19 -2.03
CA PRO A 40 -8.84 -4.60 -2.14
C PRO A 40 -9.00 -5.98 -2.78
N VAL A 41 -8.25 -6.26 -3.85
CA VAL A 41 -8.30 -7.56 -4.55
C VAL A 41 -7.80 -8.68 -3.63
N ALA A 42 -6.71 -8.45 -2.90
CA ALA A 42 -6.20 -9.39 -1.91
C ALA A 42 -7.21 -9.64 -0.78
N ALA A 43 -7.83 -8.59 -0.22
CA ALA A 43 -8.82 -8.75 0.83
C ALA A 43 -10.04 -9.60 0.40
N MET A 44 -10.42 -9.55 -0.89
CA MET A 44 -11.52 -10.35 -1.42
C MET A 44 -11.13 -11.79 -1.73
N PHE A 45 -10.02 -11.99 -2.44
CA PHE A 45 -9.67 -13.26 -3.08
C PHE A 45 -8.43 -13.95 -2.50
N PHE A 46 -7.48 -13.18 -1.95
CA PHE A 46 -6.18 -13.68 -1.51
C PHE A 46 -5.80 -13.10 -0.15
N PRO A 47 -6.55 -13.41 0.93
CA PRO A 47 -6.39 -12.77 2.24
C PRO A 47 -4.98 -12.93 2.79
N GLN A 48 -4.28 -14.02 2.45
CA GLN A 48 -2.87 -14.27 2.80
C GLN A 48 -1.88 -13.21 2.29
N LEU A 49 -2.24 -12.42 1.28
CA LEU A 49 -1.40 -11.32 0.80
C LEU A 49 -1.49 -10.07 1.68
N ALA A 50 -2.58 -9.89 2.45
CA ALA A 50 -2.85 -8.68 3.21
C ALA A 50 -2.70 -8.91 4.72
N PRO A 51 -2.12 -7.95 5.47
CA PRO A 51 -1.40 -6.78 4.98
C PRO A 51 0.09 -7.05 4.70
N GLY A 52 0.65 -8.12 5.25
CA GLY A 52 2.09 -8.37 5.34
C GLY A 52 2.81 -8.46 3.98
N PRO A 53 2.52 -9.49 3.15
CA PRO A 53 3.19 -9.62 1.85
C PRO A 53 3.05 -8.39 0.93
N LEU A 54 1.89 -7.75 0.92
CA LEU A 54 1.68 -6.50 0.17
C LEU A 54 2.45 -5.31 0.75
N LEU A 55 2.61 -5.21 2.07
CA LEU A 55 3.48 -4.21 2.70
C LEU A 55 4.94 -4.42 2.30
N THR A 56 5.41 -5.67 2.27
CA THR A 56 6.78 -6.02 1.85
C THR A 56 7.01 -5.64 0.39
N LEU A 57 6.16 -6.12 -0.51
CA LEU A 57 6.23 -5.82 -1.95
C LEU A 57 6.08 -4.32 -2.22
N GLY A 58 5.10 -3.68 -1.57
CA GLY A 58 4.83 -2.25 -1.65
C GLY A 58 6.00 -1.41 -1.15
N GLY A 59 6.67 -1.84 -0.08
CA GLY A 59 7.90 -1.23 0.44
C GLY A 59 9.03 -1.30 -0.58
N PHE A 60 9.28 -2.46 -1.18
CA PHE A 60 10.32 -2.64 -2.19
C PHE A 60 10.11 -1.74 -3.42
N ILE A 61 8.91 -1.71 -4.01
CA ILE A 61 8.65 -0.85 -5.17
C ILE A 61 8.69 0.65 -4.80
N SER A 62 8.33 1.00 -3.57
CA SER A 62 8.46 2.37 -3.04
C SER A 62 9.91 2.78 -2.91
N LEU A 63 10.79 1.88 -2.44
CA LEU A 63 12.23 2.10 -2.41
C LEU A 63 12.80 2.29 -3.81
N LEU A 64 12.46 1.43 -4.77
CA LEU A 64 12.92 1.56 -6.16
C LEU A 64 12.52 2.91 -6.77
N THR A 65 11.29 3.35 -6.49
CA THR A 65 10.78 4.65 -6.92
C THR A 65 11.57 5.80 -6.28
N ALA A 66 11.87 5.69 -4.98
CA ALA A 66 12.65 6.69 -4.25
C ALA A 66 14.11 6.77 -4.74
N LEU A 67 14.74 5.63 -4.97
CA LEU A 67 16.13 5.56 -5.43
C LEU A 67 16.32 6.15 -6.83
N ARG A 68 15.30 6.03 -7.69
CA ARG A 68 15.31 6.61 -9.05
C ARG A 68 15.45 8.13 -9.04
N GLU A 69 14.85 8.79 -8.06
CA GLU A 69 14.82 10.25 -7.93
C GLU A 69 15.43 10.68 -6.57
N ARG A 70 16.46 9.95 -6.10
CA ARG A 70 17.01 10.09 -4.73
C ARG A 70 17.45 11.51 -4.36
N ALA A 71 17.91 12.29 -5.33
CA ALA A 71 18.33 13.68 -5.11
C ALA A 71 17.15 14.61 -4.77
N ALA A 72 15.92 14.21 -5.08
CA ALA A 72 14.71 14.98 -4.83
C ALA A 72 14.03 14.61 -3.50
N ILE A 73 14.64 13.75 -2.66
CA ILE A 73 14.06 13.36 -1.38
C ILE A 73 14.07 14.55 -0.41
N ASP A 74 12.89 14.86 0.13
CA ASP A 74 12.71 15.87 1.17
C ASP A 74 12.81 15.22 2.57
N TRP A 75 14.02 15.13 3.09
CA TRP A 75 14.29 14.48 4.38
C TRP A 75 13.53 15.07 5.58
N PRO A 76 13.35 16.41 5.70
CA PRO A 76 12.46 16.98 6.71
C PRO A 76 11.03 16.44 6.60
N ALA A 77 10.44 16.41 5.40
CA ALA A 77 9.11 15.83 5.24
C ALA A 77 9.09 14.33 5.57
N VAL A 78 10.16 13.59 5.23
CA VAL A 78 10.31 12.17 5.59
C VAL A 78 10.28 11.99 7.11
N SER A 79 11.03 12.78 7.88
CA SER A 79 11.13 12.62 9.33
C SER A 79 9.80 12.92 10.03
N TYR A 80 9.13 14.02 9.68
CA TYR A 80 7.80 14.35 10.23
C TYR A 80 6.77 13.28 9.90
N ALA A 81 6.73 12.82 8.65
CA ALA A 81 5.79 11.80 8.23
C ALA A 81 6.07 10.46 8.91
N LEU A 82 7.35 10.08 9.10
CA LEU A 82 7.72 8.84 9.79
C LEU A 82 7.39 8.89 11.28
N ALA A 83 7.62 10.01 11.96
CA ALA A 83 7.23 10.19 13.35
C ALA A 83 5.72 9.98 13.53
N GLY A 84 4.91 10.60 12.67
CA GLY A 84 3.47 10.36 12.63
C GLY A 84 3.12 8.90 12.31
N ARG A 85 3.75 8.32 11.29
CA ARG A 85 3.50 6.93 10.88
C ARG A 85 3.80 5.94 12.00
N ALA A 86 4.85 6.15 12.79
CA ALA A 86 5.16 5.28 13.92
C ALA A 86 3.99 5.24 14.92
N VAL A 87 3.46 6.40 15.30
CA VAL A 87 2.27 6.50 16.15
C VAL A 87 1.06 5.83 15.50
N GLY A 88 0.83 6.08 14.22
CA GLY A 88 -0.28 5.46 13.48
C GLY A 88 -0.19 3.94 13.40
N THR A 89 1.01 3.38 13.23
CA THR A 89 1.25 1.94 13.21
C THR A 89 0.96 1.32 14.57
N LEU A 90 1.36 1.95 15.68
CA LEU A 90 1.03 1.47 17.03
C LEU A 90 -0.50 1.44 17.24
N ILE A 91 -1.20 2.49 16.80
CA ILE A 91 -2.67 2.54 16.85
C ILE A 91 -3.30 1.41 16.02
N ALA A 92 -2.78 1.16 14.81
CA ALA A 92 -3.26 0.07 13.95
C ALA A 92 -3.10 -1.30 14.61
N ILE A 93 -1.93 -1.58 15.19
CA ILE A 93 -1.65 -2.87 15.84
C ILE A 93 -2.54 -3.05 17.08
N TYR A 94 -2.70 -1.99 17.88
CA TYR A 94 -3.62 -2.00 19.01
C TYR A 94 -5.06 -2.30 18.57
N ALA A 95 -5.54 -1.61 17.54
CA ALA A 95 -6.86 -1.84 16.96
C ALA A 95 -7.01 -3.28 16.44
N MET A 96 -6.01 -3.79 15.71
CA MET A 96 -5.97 -5.16 15.20
C MET A 96 -6.01 -6.23 16.29
N ALA A 97 -5.44 -5.94 17.47
CA ALA A 97 -5.45 -6.86 18.61
C ALA A 97 -6.77 -6.83 19.39
N ARG A 98 -7.52 -5.71 19.33
CA ARG A 98 -8.71 -5.50 20.17
C ARG A 98 -10.04 -5.71 19.44
N PHE A 99 -10.10 -5.41 18.15
CA PHE A 99 -11.34 -5.50 17.39
C PHE A 99 -11.56 -6.88 16.78
N ALA A 100 -12.82 -7.28 16.72
CA ALA A 100 -13.22 -8.51 16.04
C ALA A 100 -12.91 -8.44 14.54
N PRO A 101 -12.65 -9.57 13.86
CA PRO A 101 -12.34 -9.62 12.43
C PRO A 101 -13.35 -8.88 11.54
N GLN A 102 -14.64 -8.91 11.91
CA GLN A 102 -15.72 -8.24 11.19
C GLN A 102 -15.57 -6.72 11.25
N ALA A 103 -15.34 -6.17 12.46
CA ALA A 103 -15.13 -4.74 12.67
C ALA A 103 -13.87 -4.26 11.94
N LEU A 104 -12.82 -5.09 11.89
CA LEU A 104 -11.62 -4.81 11.10
C LEU A 104 -11.93 -4.79 9.60
N GLY A 105 -12.73 -5.71 9.08
CA GLY A 105 -13.16 -5.70 7.67
C GLY A 105 -13.87 -4.40 7.27
N VAL A 106 -14.82 -3.95 8.09
CA VAL A 106 -15.53 -2.67 7.87
C VAL A 106 -14.56 -1.49 7.95
N LEU A 107 -13.71 -1.45 8.98
CA LEU A 107 -12.71 -0.38 9.15
C LEU A 107 -11.75 -0.31 7.95
N PHE A 108 -11.28 -1.45 7.46
CA PHE A 108 -10.45 -1.55 6.26
C PHE A 108 -11.15 -0.96 5.04
N ALA A 109 -12.39 -1.38 4.78
CA ALA A 109 -13.16 -0.88 3.64
C ALA A 109 -13.37 0.64 3.73
N CYS A 110 -13.76 1.15 4.89
CA CYS A 110 -13.91 2.59 5.15
C CYS A 110 -12.60 3.36 4.88
N MET A 111 -11.47 2.82 5.33
CA MET A 111 -10.17 3.45 5.12
C MET A 111 -9.76 3.46 3.65
N ILE A 112 -10.03 2.39 2.89
CA ILE A 112 -9.77 2.35 1.46
C ILE A 112 -10.67 3.36 0.72
N LEU A 113 -11.96 3.43 1.07
CA LEU A 113 -12.89 4.42 0.53
C LEU A 113 -12.44 5.86 0.84
N ALA A 114 -11.96 6.11 2.06
CA ALA A 114 -11.37 7.39 2.43
C ALA A 114 -10.10 7.69 1.58
N ALA A 115 -9.27 6.69 1.31
CA ALA A 115 -8.12 6.82 0.41
C ALA A 115 -8.53 7.21 -1.02
N VAL A 116 -9.58 6.59 -1.55
CA VAL A 116 -10.16 6.93 -2.86
C VAL A 116 -10.69 8.36 -2.83
N ALA A 117 -11.49 8.71 -1.81
CA ALA A 117 -12.05 10.06 -1.64
C ALA A 117 -10.94 11.13 -1.60
N LEU A 118 -9.91 10.94 -0.78
CA LEU A 118 -8.74 11.83 -0.73
C LEU A 118 -8.01 11.93 -2.08
N SER A 119 -7.98 10.84 -2.85
CA SER A 119 -7.33 10.83 -4.16
C SER A 119 -8.09 11.59 -5.25
N VAL A 120 -9.41 11.80 -5.09
CA VAL A 120 -10.27 12.50 -6.06
C VAL A 120 -10.72 13.89 -5.60
N ALA A 121 -10.80 14.14 -4.29
CA ALA A 121 -11.42 15.34 -3.73
C ALA A 121 -10.68 16.65 -4.07
N GLY A 122 -9.45 16.58 -4.59
CA GLY A 122 -8.70 17.77 -5.00
C GLY A 122 -8.44 18.77 -3.87
N LEU A 123 -8.55 18.33 -2.61
CA LEU A 123 -8.38 19.17 -1.43
C LEU A 123 -6.97 19.73 -1.41
N LYS A 124 -6.82 21.04 -1.29
CA LYS A 124 -5.52 21.72 -1.32
C LYS A 124 -5.00 21.95 0.09
N PHE A 125 -3.92 21.27 0.46
CA PHE A 125 -3.22 21.49 1.72
C PHE A 125 -1.82 22.05 1.49
N SER A 126 -1.40 22.98 2.35
CA SER A 126 0.02 23.35 2.42
C SER A 126 0.76 22.37 3.33
N ALA A 127 1.95 21.95 2.88
CA ALA A 127 2.83 21.04 3.60
C ALA A 127 3.50 21.76 4.79
N THR A 128 2.84 21.75 5.95
CA THR A 128 3.43 22.18 7.22
C THR A 128 3.87 20.96 8.03
N PRO A 129 4.89 21.06 8.91
CA PRO A 129 5.36 19.93 9.71
C PRO A 129 4.23 19.19 10.45
N GLY A 130 3.32 19.93 11.09
CA GLY A 130 2.18 19.33 11.80
C GLY A 130 1.21 18.58 10.89
N ARG A 131 0.93 19.09 9.68
CA ARG A 131 0.07 18.41 8.70
C ARG A 131 0.75 17.19 8.09
N VAL A 132 2.06 17.26 7.85
CA VAL A 132 2.85 16.12 7.38
C VAL A 132 2.89 15.01 8.44
N SER A 133 3.07 15.36 9.72
CA SER A 133 2.98 14.40 10.83
C SER A 133 1.56 13.81 10.95
N GLY A 134 0.51 14.62 10.88
CA GLY A 134 -0.88 14.14 10.92
C GLY A 134 -1.22 13.21 9.75
N ALA A 135 -0.79 13.57 8.53
CA ALA A 135 -0.84 12.68 7.38
C ALA A 135 -0.01 11.41 7.60
N GLY A 136 1.13 11.52 8.28
CA GLY A 136 1.93 10.40 8.74
C GLY A 136 1.12 9.45 9.62
N VAL A 137 0.41 9.94 10.64
CA VAL A 137 -0.45 9.12 11.50
C VAL A 137 -1.50 8.38 10.69
N ALA A 138 -2.27 9.09 9.86
CA ALA A 138 -3.28 8.47 9.00
C ALA A 138 -2.66 7.43 8.05
N SER A 139 -1.51 7.75 7.46
CA SER A 139 -0.73 6.88 6.59
C SER A 139 -0.19 5.65 7.31
N GLY A 140 0.17 5.75 8.59
CA GLY A 140 0.60 4.65 9.44
C GLY A 140 -0.57 3.71 9.72
N ILE A 141 -1.70 4.25 10.15
CA ILE A 141 -2.91 3.45 10.42
C ILE A 141 -3.34 2.71 9.14
N MET A 142 -3.48 3.45 8.04
CA MET A 142 -3.89 2.88 6.74
C MET A 142 -2.85 1.93 6.15
N GLY A 143 -1.57 2.30 6.20
CA GLY A 143 -0.51 1.45 5.69
C GLY A 143 -0.42 0.12 6.45
N THR A 144 -0.50 0.12 7.78
CA THR A 144 -0.36 -1.10 8.57
C THR A 144 -1.61 -1.97 8.48
N MET A 145 -2.81 -1.37 8.52
CA MET A 145 -4.05 -2.12 8.40
C MET A 145 -4.25 -2.64 6.98
N THR A 146 -4.30 -1.75 5.99
CA THR A 146 -4.77 -2.10 4.64
C THR A 146 -3.65 -2.26 3.61
N SER A 147 -2.37 -2.11 4.00
CA SER A 147 -1.24 -1.93 3.08
C SER A 147 -1.29 -0.62 2.26
N VAL A 148 -2.35 0.19 2.35
CA VAL A 148 -2.55 1.41 1.57
C VAL A 148 -2.16 2.65 2.39
N GLY A 149 -0.86 2.95 2.45
CA GLY A 149 -0.36 4.11 3.21
C GLY A 149 -0.25 5.42 2.42
N ALA A 150 -0.24 5.38 1.08
CA ALA A 150 0.17 6.53 0.27
C ALA A 150 -0.76 7.77 0.30
N PRO A 151 -2.10 7.63 0.25
CA PRO A 151 -2.99 8.77 -0.02
C PRO A 151 -2.91 9.94 0.98
N PRO A 152 -2.85 9.72 2.31
CA PRO A 152 -2.76 10.83 3.27
C PRO A 152 -1.50 11.69 3.11
N ILE A 153 -0.36 11.09 2.75
CA ILE A 153 0.88 11.84 2.55
C ILE A 153 0.87 12.51 1.17
N ALA A 154 0.37 11.81 0.15
CA ALA A 154 0.29 12.33 -1.21
C ALA A 154 -0.54 13.62 -1.29
N ILE A 155 -1.62 13.72 -0.52
CA ILE A 155 -2.46 14.93 -0.52
C ILE A 155 -1.76 16.11 0.18
N VAL A 156 -0.99 15.88 1.25
CA VAL A 156 -0.25 16.98 1.90
C VAL A 156 0.93 17.44 1.03
N LEU A 157 1.58 16.52 0.32
CA LEU A 157 2.70 16.80 -0.58
C LEU A 157 2.28 17.12 -2.03
N GLN A 158 0.99 17.29 -2.32
CA GLN A 158 0.46 17.39 -3.70
C GLN A 158 1.05 18.54 -4.54
N HIS A 159 1.53 19.60 -3.88
CA HIS A 159 2.11 20.77 -4.52
C HIS A 159 3.62 20.63 -4.80
N ALA A 160 4.26 19.58 -4.27
CA ALA A 160 5.65 19.31 -4.55
C ALA A 160 5.83 18.93 -6.02
N ALA A 161 6.98 19.29 -6.59
CA ALA A 161 7.34 18.85 -7.93
C ALA A 161 7.23 17.31 -8.03
N PRO A 162 6.77 16.74 -9.16
CA PRO A 162 6.50 15.30 -9.26
C PRO A 162 7.66 14.39 -8.82
N PRO A 163 8.95 14.71 -9.10
CA PRO A 163 10.08 13.95 -8.58
C PRO A 163 10.19 13.97 -7.05
N ARG A 164 10.02 15.15 -6.43
CA ARG A 164 10.08 15.33 -4.98
C ARG A 164 8.95 14.60 -4.28
N LEU A 165 7.72 14.68 -4.82
CA LEU A 165 6.57 13.95 -4.31
C LEU A 165 6.83 12.43 -4.31
N ARG A 166 7.20 11.86 -5.47
CA ARG A 166 7.42 10.41 -5.61
C ARG A 166 8.58 9.92 -4.74
N ALA A 167 9.69 10.64 -4.72
CA ALA A 167 10.87 10.23 -3.97
C ALA A 167 10.64 10.27 -2.46
N THR A 168 10.06 11.36 -1.97
CA THR A 168 9.73 11.55 -0.54
C THR A 168 8.70 10.53 -0.09
N LEU A 169 7.61 10.38 -0.85
CA LEU A 169 6.56 9.40 -0.55
C LEU A 169 7.10 7.97 -0.55
N GLY A 170 7.91 7.63 -1.56
CA GLY A 170 8.54 6.32 -1.65
C GLY A 170 9.42 5.99 -0.44
N MET A 171 10.22 6.96 0.01
CA MET A 171 11.07 6.80 1.20
C MET A 171 10.25 6.64 2.48
N VAL A 172 9.19 7.44 2.66
CA VAL A 172 8.31 7.33 3.83
C VAL A 172 7.59 5.99 3.87
N LEU A 173 7.07 5.52 2.73
CA LEU A 173 6.37 4.24 2.66
C LEU A 173 7.34 3.07 2.87
N PHE A 174 8.55 3.13 2.32
CA PHE A 174 9.55 2.10 2.53
C PHE A 174 9.97 1.99 4.00
N LEU A 175 10.47 3.07 4.60
CA LEU A 175 10.89 3.06 6.01
C LEU A 175 9.72 2.77 6.95
N GLY A 176 8.54 3.31 6.65
CA GLY A 176 7.32 3.01 7.39
C GLY A 176 6.85 1.58 7.25
N SER A 177 7.10 0.91 6.11
CA SER A 177 6.77 -0.50 5.91
C SER A 177 7.66 -1.40 6.74
N ILE A 178 8.95 -1.09 6.87
CA ILE A 178 9.88 -1.81 7.77
C ILE A 178 9.34 -1.78 9.20
N PHE A 179 8.98 -0.60 9.70
CA PHE A 179 8.42 -0.46 11.05
C PHE A 179 7.08 -1.21 11.20
N SER A 180 6.18 -1.11 10.20
CA SER A 180 4.91 -1.83 10.21
C SER A 180 5.10 -3.35 10.21
N LEU A 181 6.01 -3.87 9.41
CA LEU A 181 6.32 -5.30 9.33
C LEU A 181 6.94 -5.81 10.62
N ALA A 182 7.82 -5.03 11.25
CA ALA A 182 8.38 -5.36 12.56
C ALA A 182 7.26 -5.46 13.62
N MET A 183 6.35 -4.49 13.67
CA MET A 183 5.24 -4.51 14.62
C MET A 183 4.21 -5.62 14.32
N LEU A 184 3.96 -5.92 13.04
CA LEU A 184 3.12 -7.06 12.64
C LEU A 184 3.76 -8.39 13.03
N ALA A 185 5.08 -8.52 12.92
CA ALA A 185 5.82 -9.71 13.34
C ALA A 185 5.77 -9.88 14.86
N LEU A 186 5.94 -8.79 15.63
CA LEU A 186 5.80 -8.81 17.09
C LEU A 186 4.38 -9.14 17.57
N ALA A 187 3.37 -8.89 16.73
CA ALA A 187 1.98 -9.25 16.98
C ALA A 187 1.59 -10.63 16.40
N ASP A 188 2.56 -11.44 15.96
CA ASP A 188 2.36 -12.75 15.31
C ASP A 188 1.49 -12.73 14.04
N ARG A 189 1.34 -11.55 13.42
CA ARG A 189 0.57 -11.34 12.18
C ARG A 189 1.43 -11.35 10.92
N TYR A 190 2.74 -11.47 11.06
CA TYR A 190 3.68 -11.59 9.95
C TYR A 190 4.77 -12.62 10.30
N THR A 191 4.78 -13.73 9.55
CA THR A 191 5.63 -14.90 9.80
C THR A 191 6.58 -15.16 8.62
N GLY A 192 7.49 -16.11 8.78
CA GLY A 192 8.38 -16.55 7.68
C GLY A 192 7.65 -16.99 6.42
N TYR A 193 6.44 -17.56 6.55
CA TYR A 193 5.57 -17.89 5.42
C TYR A 193 5.22 -16.65 4.59
N HIS A 194 4.79 -15.57 5.25
CA HIS A 194 4.41 -14.33 4.60
C HIS A 194 5.61 -13.67 3.89
N ALA A 195 6.77 -13.70 4.53
CA ALA A 195 8.01 -13.20 3.93
C ALA A 195 8.43 -14.04 2.70
N GLY A 196 8.34 -15.38 2.80
CA GLY A 196 8.61 -16.29 1.69
C GLY A 196 7.66 -16.08 0.51
N LEU A 197 6.36 -15.92 0.79
CA LEU A 197 5.35 -15.62 -0.22
C LEU A 197 5.66 -14.28 -0.93
N ALA A 198 5.95 -13.23 -0.17
CA ALA A 198 6.31 -11.93 -0.75
C ALA A 198 7.56 -12.04 -1.63
N LEU A 199 8.59 -12.76 -1.17
CA LEU A 199 9.83 -12.96 -1.92
C LEU A 199 9.60 -13.76 -3.21
N SER A 200 8.75 -14.79 -3.17
CA SER A 200 8.39 -15.58 -4.35
C SER A 200 7.65 -14.76 -5.42
N LEU A 201 6.88 -13.75 -4.99
CA LEU A 201 6.14 -12.84 -5.87
C LEU A 201 6.98 -11.62 -6.34
N ALA A 202 8.13 -11.37 -5.73
CA ALA A 202 9.00 -10.24 -6.07
C ALA A 202 9.46 -10.22 -7.54
N PRO A 203 9.79 -11.35 -8.20
CA PRO A 203 10.11 -11.36 -9.63
C PRO A 203 8.98 -10.79 -10.51
N PHE A 204 7.72 -11.10 -10.18
CA PHE A 204 6.55 -10.59 -10.91
C PHE A 204 6.35 -9.09 -10.68
N LEU A 205 6.59 -8.62 -9.47
CA LEU A 205 6.61 -7.18 -9.17
C LEU A 205 7.68 -6.46 -9.98
N LEU A 206 8.91 -7.00 -10.02
CA LEU A 206 10.01 -6.40 -10.78
C LEU A 206 9.73 -6.42 -12.28
N ALA A 207 9.18 -7.52 -12.81
CA ALA A 207 8.76 -7.61 -14.20
C ALA A 207 7.69 -6.57 -14.54
N GLY A 208 6.64 -6.44 -13.71
CA GLY A 208 5.59 -5.45 -13.91
C GLY A 208 6.12 -4.02 -13.84
N PHE A 209 7.02 -3.73 -12.90
CA PHE A 209 7.67 -2.43 -12.81
C PHE A 209 8.59 -2.16 -14.02
N ALA A 210 9.32 -3.15 -14.53
CA ALA A 210 10.14 -2.99 -15.73
C ALA A 210 9.27 -2.70 -16.97
N VAL A 211 8.17 -3.43 -17.16
CA VAL A 211 7.21 -3.21 -18.26
C VAL A 211 6.58 -1.82 -18.18
N SER A 212 6.31 -1.32 -16.98
CA SER A 212 5.74 0.02 -16.78
C SER A 212 6.58 1.13 -17.43
N SER A 213 7.90 0.97 -17.51
CA SER A 213 8.79 1.97 -18.11
C SER A 213 8.53 2.17 -19.60
N ARG A 214 8.18 1.10 -20.32
CA ARG A 214 7.78 1.14 -21.73
C ARG A 214 6.35 1.62 -21.91
N LEU A 215 5.45 1.22 -21.01
CA LEU A 215 4.05 1.60 -21.07
C LEU A 215 3.80 3.07 -20.71
N ARG A 216 4.68 3.67 -19.91
CA ARG A 216 4.57 5.08 -19.50
C ARG A 216 4.66 6.06 -20.66
N THR A 217 5.27 5.69 -21.79
CA THR A 217 5.29 6.51 -23.01
C THR A 217 4.03 6.34 -23.86
N LEU A 218 3.31 5.23 -23.69
CA LEU A 218 2.12 4.88 -24.48
C LEU A 218 0.80 5.25 -23.77
N LEU A 219 0.79 5.23 -22.44
CA LEU A 219 -0.42 5.43 -21.64
C LEU A 219 -0.38 6.78 -20.90
N PRO A 220 -1.43 7.61 -21.02
CA PRO A 220 -1.52 8.84 -20.24
C PRO A 220 -1.70 8.49 -18.75
N PRO A 221 -0.82 8.97 -17.84
CA PRO A 221 -0.86 8.62 -16.43
C PRO A 221 -2.21 8.92 -15.74
N ARG A 222 -2.95 9.92 -16.25
CA ARG A 222 -4.28 10.29 -15.75
C ARG A 222 -5.32 9.19 -15.99
N ALA A 223 -5.31 8.56 -17.18
CA ALA A 223 -6.27 7.51 -17.51
C ALA A 223 -6.02 6.26 -16.65
N VAL A 224 -4.75 5.86 -16.51
CA VAL A 224 -4.37 4.72 -15.66
C VAL A 224 -4.78 4.96 -14.21
N ARG A 225 -4.55 6.18 -13.68
CA ARG A 225 -4.99 6.53 -12.32
C ARG A 225 -6.51 6.46 -12.18
N GLY A 226 -7.28 6.91 -13.17
CA GLY A 226 -8.75 6.84 -13.15
C GLY A 226 -9.26 5.40 -13.07
N VAL A 227 -8.77 4.51 -13.95
CA VAL A 227 -9.14 3.09 -13.97
C VAL A 227 -8.82 2.41 -12.63
N LEU A 228 -7.66 2.72 -12.04
CA LEU A 228 -7.25 2.15 -10.76
C LEU A 228 -8.15 2.61 -9.61
N LEU A 229 -8.54 3.88 -9.58
CA LEU A 229 -9.43 4.39 -8.55
C LEU A 229 -10.81 3.75 -8.64
N VAL A 230 -11.33 3.53 -9.85
CA VAL A 230 -12.60 2.80 -10.05
C VAL A 230 -12.48 1.36 -9.58
N ALA A 231 -11.42 0.65 -9.98
CA ALA A 231 -11.19 -0.73 -9.53
C ALA A 231 -11.01 -0.84 -8.01
N CYS A 232 -10.28 0.11 -7.41
CA CYS A 232 -10.08 0.22 -5.97
C CYS A 232 -11.40 0.46 -5.24
N ALA A 233 -12.22 1.40 -5.72
CA ALA A 233 -13.53 1.69 -5.17
C ALA A 233 -14.46 0.47 -5.25
N MET A 234 -14.52 -0.20 -6.40
CA MET A 234 -15.30 -1.42 -6.58
C MET A 234 -14.85 -2.54 -5.62
N GLY A 235 -13.54 -2.75 -5.49
CA GLY A 235 -12.99 -3.73 -4.55
C GLY A 235 -13.31 -3.38 -3.09
N ALA A 236 -13.22 -2.11 -2.70
CA ALA A 236 -13.55 -1.66 -1.35
C ALA A 236 -15.03 -1.86 -1.02
N VAL A 237 -15.93 -1.55 -1.98
CA VAL A 237 -17.37 -1.83 -1.85
C VAL A 237 -17.61 -3.34 -1.76
N GLY A 238 -16.92 -4.15 -2.56
CA GLY A 238 -17.00 -5.60 -2.49
C GLY A 238 -16.59 -6.16 -1.13
N VAL A 239 -15.50 -5.65 -0.55
CA VAL A 239 -15.08 -6.00 0.83
C VAL A 239 -16.16 -5.61 1.84
N LEU A 240 -16.73 -4.40 1.73
CA LEU A 240 -17.78 -3.93 2.63
C LEU A 240 -19.02 -4.84 2.57
N VAL A 241 -19.50 -5.17 1.38
CA VAL A 241 -20.64 -6.09 1.18
C VAL A 241 -20.34 -7.46 1.78
N LYS A 242 -19.14 -8.02 1.52
CA LYS A 242 -18.71 -9.30 2.11
C LYS A 242 -18.69 -9.25 3.64
N SER A 243 -18.26 -8.14 4.24
CA SER A 243 -18.28 -7.97 5.70
C SER A 243 -19.69 -8.00 6.30
N PHE A 244 -20.74 -7.68 5.53
CA PHE A 244 -22.13 -7.76 5.97
C PHE A 244 -22.86 -9.05 5.54
N TRP A 245 -22.37 -9.76 4.52
CA TRP A 245 -23.03 -10.94 3.95
C TRP A 245 -22.55 -12.29 4.50
N VAL A 246 -21.40 -12.35 5.16
CA VAL A 246 -20.98 -13.56 5.87
C VAL A 246 -21.78 -13.64 7.18
N HIS A 247 -23.04 -14.07 7.04
CA HIS A 247 -23.96 -14.50 8.08
C HIS A 247 -24.17 -16.00 7.99
#